data_AF-A0AA36M2A2-F1
#
_entry.id   AF-A0AA36M2A2-F1
#
_cell.length_a   1.000
_cell.length_b   1.000
_cell.length_c   1.000
_cell.angle_alpha   90.00
_cell.angle_beta   90.00
_cell.angle_gamma   90.00
#
_symmetry.space_group_name_H-M   'P 1'
#
loop_
_entity.id
_entity.type
_entity.pdbx_description
1 polymer ?
#
loop_
_entity_poly.entity_id
_entity_poly.type
_entity_poly.pdbx_seq_one_letter_code
_entity_poly.pdbx_strand_id
1 'polypeptide(L)'
;NLQKLGPGYFRGYHHSANNDALVFIDNPATQRENWEIMTYKNNTMRIGNNTTIYQRYNYAVAFMLAWPYGVPRVMSSYYFNDADQGPPSAGPAGSFETSSPTFNEDLTCEESSGFVCEHRWPLIREMTKFRSVTEGAEVTEVVTRFRALAFARKGKGFFAITESWVPFTKVYQTTLPEGQYCDVWTGYLKDGACTGKTITIGSDGTAEIPVYPVVAISLASKIGYEPGPDPPVPTHPPGPRTSRKPIPTKTPGPQPPTEPPKPESTTPRKEPTTPKPQPTTPKPVPTTPKPQPTTAKPKPPTTPEPLPPTAPPVGYSKTVILLQMNTRVGEYVFVRGGTSHLNKGACAPSPYQQETDKCAIPIKHTTTVPSNFLEYIYWSQGDNYLDFAGPERSQGLFNGRQSSGTPLAYSSNNPSDKEYQPYNKYGRGYWIAEIVMDCSKTDNGWFEMKGFLYPYNRWENDIHQGICTGSVGGSAPFQSINHIGKCGAVNVFHWGNGACTIDAL
;
A
#
# COMPACT_ATOMS: atom_id res chain seq x y z
N ASN A 1 5.66 -10.33 10.86
CA ASN A 1 6.91 -10.60 10.10
C ASN A 1 7.49 -9.28 9.64
N LEU A 2 8.44 -8.73 10.40
CA LEU A 2 8.91 -7.34 10.26
C LEU A 2 9.80 -7.09 9.02
N GLN A 3 10.33 -8.13 8.39
CA GLN A 3 11.21 -8.00 7.21
C GLN A 3 10.50 -7.49 5.94
N LYS A 4 9.15 -7.50 5.91
CA LYS A 4 8.35 -6.93 4.82
C LYS A 4 7.99 -5.44 5.02
N LEU A 5 8.49 -4.78 6.06
CA LEU A 5 8.26 -3.35 6.33
C LEU A 5 9.15 -2.47 5.43
N GLY A 6 8.79 -2.38 4.16
CA GLY A 6 9.36 -1.43 3.20
C GLY A 6 8.97 0.03 3.52
N PRO A 7 9.34 0.99 2.67
CA PRO A 7 9.07 2.41 2.91
C PRO A 7 7.58 2.74 2.86
N GLY A 8 6.95 2.80 4.03
CA GLY A 8 5.75 3.62 4.23
C GLY A 8 4.43 3.00 3.79
N TYR A 9 3.87 2.11 4.62
CA TYR A 9 2.50 1.63 4.39
C TYR A 9 1.47 2.74 4.63
N PHE A 10 0.88 3.27 3.55
CA PHE A 10 -0.30 4.14 3.66
C PHE A 10 -1.22 4.07 2.43
N ARG A 11 -2.51 4.39 2.60
CA ARG A 11 -3.53 4.31 1.54
C ARG A 11 -3.39 5.44 0.51
N GLY A 12 -2.86 5.13 -0.67
CA GLY A 12 -2.94 5.95 -1.87
C GLY A 12 -2.03 5.43 -2.98
N TYR A 13 -2.47 5.49 -4.25
CA TYR A 13 -1.66 5.03 -5.40
C TYR A 13 -0.71 6.11 -5.94
N HIS A 14 -0.17 6.88 -5.01
CA HIS A 14 1.03 7.66 -5.20
C HIS A 14 1.98 7.31 -4.06
N HIS A 15 3.24 7.06 -4.40
CA HIS A 15 4.31 7.40 -3.46
C HIS A 15 4.33 8.92 -3.34
N SER A 16 3.48 9.45 -2.45
CA SER A 16 3.69 10.76 -1.84
C SER A 16 5.17 10.87 -1.47
N ALA A 17 5.80 12.00 -1.76
CA ALA A 17 7.12 12.26 -1.19
C ALA A 17 7.00 12.24 0.34
N ASN A 18 8.12 12.11 1.07
CA ASN A 18 8.11 11.91 2.51
C ASN A 18 7.25 12.93 3.30
N ASN A 19 7.08 14.12 2.73
CA ASN A 19 6.40 15.25 3.33
C ASN A 19 4.90 15.34 2.94
N ASP A 20 4.45 14.53 1.98
CA ASP A 20 3.10 14.55 1.40
C ASP A 20 2.22 13.37 1.89
N ALA A 21 2.69 12.60 2.89
CA ALA A 21 1.99 11.45 3.46
C ALA A 21 1.67 11.68 4.95
N LEU A 22 0.39 11.81 5.29
CA LEU A 22 -0.09 11.80 6.69
C LEU A 22 -0.38 10.35 7.10
N VAL A 23 0.48 9.75 7.93
CA VAL A 23 0.40 8.32 8.27
C VAL A 23 -0.16 8.09 9.67
N PHE A 24 -0.88 6.99 9.86
CA PHE A 24 -1.45 6.59 11.15
C PHE A 24 -1.64 5.07 11.20
N ILE A 25 -1.68 4.51 12.42
CA ILE A 25 -2.05 3.10 12.64
C ILE A 25 -3.57 2.93 12.54
N ASP A 26 -4.32 3.83 13.18
CA ASP A 26 -5.79 3.88 13.17
C ASP A 26 -6.32 5.32 13.08
N ASN A 27 -7.63 5.46 12.96
CA ASN A 27 -8.34 6.73 12.95
C ASN A 27 -9.78 6.54 13.50
N PRO A 28 -10.53 7.63 13.77
CA PRO A 28 -11.82 7.55 14.45
C PRO A 28 -12.87 6.61 13.81
N ALA A 29 -12.85 6.42 12.49
CA ALA A 29 -13.77 5.50 11.80
C ALA A 29 -13.22 4.06 11.79
N THR A 30 -11.95 3.87 11.42
CA THR A 30 -11.39 2.51 11.28
C THR A 30 -11.29 1.77 12.62
N GLN A 31 -11.19 2.48 13.75
CA GLN A 31 -11.23 1.86 15.08
C GLN A 31 -12.62 1.34 15.49
N ARG A 32 -13.68 1.75 14.79
CA ARG A 32 -15.09 1.33 15.04
C ARG A 32 -15.52 0.21 14.10
N GLU A 33 -15.13 0.30 12.84
CA GLU A 33 -15.61 -0.58 11.77
C GLU A 33 -14.78 -1.87 11.61
N ASN A 34 -13.49 -1.87 11.95
CA ASN A 34 -12.58 -2.94 11.51
C ASN A 34 -11.73 -3.54 12.65
N TRP A 35 -12.03 -4.80 12.98
CA TRP A 35 -11.32 -5.61 13.98
C TRP A 35 -9.89 -6.03 13.58
N GLU A 36 -9.51 -5.89 12.31
CA GLU A 36 -8.14 -6.17 11.82
C GLU A 36 -7.18 -4.99 12.07
N ILE A 37 -7.71 -3.79 12.32
CA ILE A 37 -6.89 -2.61 12.62
C ILE A 37 -6.46 -2.66 14.07
N MET A 38 -5.17 -2.43 14.32
CA MET A 38 -4.66 -2.32 15.69
C MET A 38 -5.11 -0.98 16.28
N THR A 39 -5.82 -1.04 17.40
CA THR A 39 -6.31 0.09 18.19
C THR A 39 -5.87 -0.06 19.65
N TYR A 40 -6.17 0.94 20.49
CA TYR A 40 -5.98 0.83 21.94
C TYR A 40 -6.60 -0.46 22.54
N LYS A 41 -7.74 -0.93 22.01
CA LYS A 41 -8.43 -2.16 22.44
C LYS A 41 -7.60 -3.43 22.25
N ASN A 42 -6.59 -3.38 21.37
CA ASN A 42 -5.73 -4.52 21.04
C ASN A 42 -4.38 -4.49 21.81
N ASN A 43 -4.21 -3.56 22.75
CA ASN A 43 -2.93 -3.37 23.46
C ASN A 43 -2.72 -4.28 24.69
N THR A 44 -3.72 -5.09 25.06
CA THR A 44 -3.70 -5.92 26.29
C THR A 44 -4.06 -7.38 26.05
N MET A 45 -3.65 -7.95 24.90
CA MET A 45 -3.97 -9.34 24.57
C MET A 45 -3.17 -10.33 25.44
N ARG A 46 -3.85 -11.05 26.34
CA ARG A 46 -3.33 -12.23 27.07
C ARG A 46 -3.29 -13.45 26.15
N ILE A 47 -2.35 -14.38 26.38
CA ILE A 47 -2.32 -15.70 25.75
C ILE A 47 -2.21 -16.77 26.84
N GLY A 48 -3.27 -17.59 26.98
CA GLY A 48 -3.36 -18.63 28.01
C GLY A 48 -3.40 -18.06 29.44
N ASN A 49 -3.11 -18.93 30.42
CA ASN A 49 -3.21 -18.62 31.85
C ASN A 49 -2.06 -17.74 32.39
N ASN A 50 -1.21 -17.18 31.52
CA ASN A 50 0.07 -16.59 31.91
C ASN A 50 0.13 -15.09 31.58
N THR A 51 0.79 -14.30 32.42
CA THR A 51 0.66 -12.82 32.49
C THR A 51 1.48 -12.07 31.41
N THR A 52 1.59 -12.62 30.19
CA THR A 52 2.26 -11.92 29.08
C THR A 52 1.27 -11.05 28.32
N ILE A 53 1.46 -9.73 28.41
CA ILE A 53 0.59 -8.72 27.80
C ILE A 53 1.16 -8.34 26.42
N TYR A 54 0.48 -8.73 25.33
CA TYR A 54 0.86 -8.32 23.98
C TYR A 54 0.40 -6.89 23.67
N GLN A 55 1.34 -5.94 23.77
CA GLN A 55 1.12 -4.52 23.48
C GLN A 55 1.20 -4.23 21.96
N ARG A 56 0.31 -4.86 21.17
CA ARG A 56 0.36 -4.81 19.70
C ARG A 56 0.26 -3.40 19.13
N TYR A 57 -0.61 -2.56 19.72
CA TYR A 57 -0.76 -1.16 19.30
C TYR A 57 0.52 -0.37 19.55
N ASN A 58 1.10 -0.51 20.73
CA ASN A 58 2.37 0.10 21.10
C ASN A 58 3.52 -0.32 20.17
N TYR A 59 3.61 -1.59 19.76
CA TYR A 59 4.61 -2.03 18.77
C TYR A 59 4.45 -1.29 17.42
N ALA A 60 3.21 -1.13 16.95
CA ALA A 60 2.91 -0.48 15.67
C ALA A 60 3.20 1.04 15.73
N VAL A 61 2.74 1.72 16.78
CA VAL A 61 2.97 3.16 16.99
C VAL A 61 4.47 3.45 17.19
N ALA A 62 5.19 2.62 17.95
CA ALA A 62 6.64 2.77 18.12
C ALA A 62 7.39 2.63 16.79
N PHE A 63 7.05 1.63 15.96
CA PHE A 63 7.66 1.52 14.62
C PHE A 63 7.33 2.72 13.73
N MET A 64 6.07 3.19 13.71
CA MET A 64 5.63 4.35 12.94
C MET A 64 6.38 5.64 13.33
N LEU A 65 6.69 5.82 14.62
CA LEU A 65 7.45 6.97 15.11
C LEU A 65 8.97 6.82 14.91
N ALA A 66 9.50 5.60 14.91
CA ALA A 66 10.92 5.34 14.67
C ALA A 66 11.32 5.48 13.19
N TRP A 67 10.45 5.03 12.28
CA TRP A 67 10.66 5.05 10.83
C TRP A 67 10.49 6.49 10.27
N PRO A 68 11.30 6.92 9.29
CA PRO A 68 11.25 8.30 8.77
C PRO A 68 10.01 8.61 7.92
N TYR A 69 9.27 7.59 7.48
CA TYR A 69 8.24 7.78 6.46
C TYR A 69 7.04 8.61 6.94
N GLY A 70 6.71 9.65 6.18
CA GLY A 70 5.52 10.46 6.39
C GLY A 70 5.58 11.37 7.62
N VAL A 71 4.49 12.12 7.79
CA VAL A 71 4.14 12.86 9.00
C VAL A 71 3.25 11.95 9.85
N PRO A 72 3.70 11.45 11.01
CA PRO A 72 2.91 10.53 11.82
C PRO A 72 1.82 11.26 12.61
N ARG A 73 0.59 10.74 12.55
CA ARG A 73 -0.54 11.12 13.39
C ARG A 73 -0.86 9.96 14.33
N VAL A 74 -0.57 10.15 15.61
CA VAL A 74 -1.03 9.28 16.69
C VAL A 74 -2.51 9.57 16.95
N MET A 75 -3.32 8.53 17.16
CA MET A 75 -4.74 8.67 17.53
C MET A 75 -4.87 9.01 19.02
N SER A 76 -5.97 9.64 19.42
CA SER A 76 -6.33 9.79 20.83
C SER A 76 -7.82 9.56 20.99
N SER A 77 -8.18 8.50 21.69
CA SER A 77 -9.51 7.92 21.72
C SER A 77 -10.22 8.13 23.07
N TYR A 78 -11.50 7.79 23.09
CA TYR A 78 -12.29 7.55 24.29
C TYR A 78 -12.79 6.11 24.29
N TYR A 79 -13.19 5.58 25.45
CA TYR A 79 -13.69 4.22 25.59
C TYR A 79 -15.11 4.10 25.03
N PHE A 80 -15.29 3.22 24.03
CA PHE A 80 -16.60 2.91 23.46
C PHE A 80 -16.81 1.39 23.32
N ASN A 81 -18.05 0.95 23.52
CA ASN A 81 -18.50 -0.42 23.31
C ASN A 81 -19.28 -0.58 22.00
N ASP A 82 -19.97 0.47 21.55
CA ASP A 82 -20.75 0.50 20.31
C ASP A 82 -20.12 1.44 19.26
N ALA A 83 -20.31 1.13 17.98
CA ALA A 83 -19.74 1.91 16.86
C ALA A 83 -20.31 3.34 16.78
N ASP A 84 -21.58 3.55 17.10
CA ASP A 84 -22.24 4.86 17.08
C ASP A 84 -22.12 5.62 18.41
N GLN A 85 -21.44 5.04 19.41
CA GLN A 85 -21.28 5.67 20.73
C GLN A 85 -20.42 6.93 20.64
N GLY A 86 -21.03 8.07 21.00
CA GLY A 86 -20.36 9.37 21.16
C GLY A 86 -19.41 9.43 22.36
N PRO A 87 -18.73 10.59 22.56
CA PRO A 87 -17.75 10.76 23.62
C PRO A 87 -18.37 10.75 25.03
N PRO A 88 -17.54 10.56 26.08
CA PRO A 88 -17.90 10.83 27.47
C PRO A 88 -18.57 12.21 27.59
N SER A 89 -19.74 12.26 28.25
CA SER A 89 -20.56 13.46 28.33
C SER A 89 -21.40 13.51 29.60
N ALA A 90 -21.87 14.71 29.96
CA ALA A 90 -22.73 14.94 31.12
C ALA A 90 -24.18 14.44 30.96
N GLY A 91 -24.46 13.67 29.89
CA GLY A 91 -25.78 13.09 29.61
C GLY A 91 -26.90 14.14 29.42
N PRO A 92 -28.17 13.73 29.46
CA PRO A 92 -29.31 14.63 29.24
C PRO A 92 -29.38 15.80 30.23
N ALA A 93 -28.96 15.58 31.48
CA ALA A 93 -29.00 16.61 32.54
C ALA A 93 -27.98 17.74 32.30
N GLY A 94 -26.82 17.43 31.70
CA GLY A 94 -25.83 18.41 31.25
C GLY A 94 -25.87 18.64 29.74
N SER A 95 -27.05 18.58 29.11
CA SER A 95 -27.27 18.87 27.68
C SER A 95 -26.34 18.12 26.69
N PHE A 96 -25.83 16.94 27.09
CA PHE A 96 -24.83 16.14 26.38
C PHE A 96 -23.49 16.85 26.13
N GLU A 97 -23.12 17.85 26.94
CA GLU A 97 -21.78 18.45 26.90
C GLU A 97 -20.69 17.38 27.12
N THR A 98 -19.65 17.41 26.29
CA THR A 98 -18.51 16.47 26.37
C THR A 98 -17.70 16.74 27.63
N SER A 99 -17.45 15.72 28.45
CA SER A 99 -16.67 15.86 29.67
C SER A 99 -15.18 16.03 29.38
N SER A 100 -14.44 16.58 30.35
CA SER A 100 -12.97 16.66 30.27
C SER A 100 -12.30 15.40 30.83
N PRO A 101 -11.14 14.98 30.30
CA PRO A 101 -10.33 13.94 30.91
C PRO A 101 -9.73 14.39 32.26
N THR A 102 -9.64 13.47 33.21
CA THR A 102 -8.84 13.56 34.43
C THR A 102 -7.56 12.72 34.28
N PHE A 103 -6.53 12.98 35.09
CA PHE A 103 -5.18 12.45 34.86
C PHE A 103 -4.54 11.84 36.11
N ASN A 104 -3.91 10.67 35.94
CA ASN A 104 -3.06 10.03 36.94
C ASN A 104 -1.74 10.81 37.15
N GLU A 105 -1.03 10.51 38.25
CA GLU A 105 0.31 11.09 38.53
C GLU A 105 1.35 10.83 37.42
N ASP A 106 1.24 9.72 36.69
CA ASP A 106 2.12 9.39 35.56
C ASP A 106 1.77 10.14 34.26
N LEU A 107 0.77 11.02 34.32
CA LEU A 107 0.16 11.86 33.27
C LEU A 107 -0.70 11.11 32.23
N THR A 108 -0.97 9.81 32.41
CA THR A 108 -2.02 9.10 31.67
C THR A 108 -3.41 9.56 32.10
N CYS A 109 -4.45 9.25 31.32
CA CYS A 109 -5.83 9.57 31.71
C CYS A 109 -6.40 8.51 32.66
N GLU A 110 -7.23 8.93 33.62
CA GLU A 110 -7.99 8.02 34.46
C GLU A 110 -9.06 7.31 33.62
N GLU A 111 -9.16 5.98 33.73
CA GLU A 111 -10.14 5.19 32.96
C GLU A 111 -11.59 5.60 33.29
N SER A 112 -11.84 6.03 34.53
CA SER A 112 -13.10 6.63 35.02
C SER A 112 -13.53 7.89 34.25
N SER A 113 -12.61 8.62 33.63
CA SER A 113 -12.93 9.78 32.79
C SER A 113 -13.56 9.40 31.44
N GLY A 114 -13.43 8.12 31.05
CA GLY A 114 -13.83 7.62 29.74
C GLY A 114 -12.85 7.94 28.61
N PHE A 115 -11.71 8.60 28.86
CA PHE A 115 -10.70 8.89 27.84
C PHE A 115 -9.51 7.92 27.88
N VAL A 116 -9.06 7.46 26.70
CA VAL A 116 -7.96 6.48 26.55
C VAL A 116 -6.60 7.17 26.56
N CYS A 117 -6.51 8.31 25.87
CA CYS A 117 -5.33 9.17 25.82
C CYS A 117 -4.02 8.46 25.45
N GLU A 118 -4.02 7.72 24.34
CA GLU A 118 -2.84 7.01 23.80
C GLU A 118 -1.63 7.95 23.66
N HIS A 119 -1.86 9.20 23.25
CA HIS A 119 -0.84 10.27 23.16
C HIS A 119 -0.13 10.58 24.49
N ARG A 120 -0.70 10.19 25.64
CA ARG A 120 -0.13 10.35 26.99
C ARG A 120 0.53 9.10 27.53
N TRP A 121 0.40 7.93 26.90
CA TRP A 121 1.04 6.71 27.38
C TRP A 121 2.58 6.87 27.33
N PRO A 122 3.34 6.48 28.37
CA PRO A 122 4.77 6.82 28.48
C PRO A 122 5.60 6.53 27.23
N LEU A 123 5.52 5.32 26.68
CA LEU A 123 6.16 4.93 25.42
C LEU A 123 5.86 5.90 24.28
N ILE A 124 4.59 6.28 24.10
CA ILE A 124 4.14 7.08 22.95
C ILE A 124 4.64 8.52 23.08
N ARG A 125 4.71 9.06 24.31
CA ARG A 125 5.35 10.35 24.60
C ARG A 125 6.83 10.32 24.20
N GLU A 126 7.57 9.33 24.67
CA GLU A 126 9.02 9.25 24.43
C GLU A 126 9.37 8.87 22.98
N MET A 127 8.57 8.03 22.32
CA MET A 127 8.72 7.77 20.89
C MET A 127 8.36 9.00 20.03
N THR A 128 7.51 9.90 20.52
CA THR A 128 7.29 11.21 19.88
C THR A 128 8.54 12.10 19.99
N LYS A 129 9.23 12.10 21.15
CA LYS A 129 10.56 12.74 21.28
C LYS A 129 11.59 12.09 20.36
N PHE A 130 11.63 10.75 20.28
CA PHE A 130 12.49 10.01 19.35
C PHE A 130 12.26 10.47 17.90
N ARG A 131 11.00 10.56 17.44
CA ARG A 131 10.70 11.04 16.09
C ARG A 131 11.20 12.46 15.87
N SER A 132 10.94 13.35 16.84
CA SER A 132 11.37 14.75 16.79
C SER A 132 12.90 14.89 16.64
N VAL A 133 13.68 14.28 17.55
CA VAL A 133 15.15 14.42 17.46
C VAL A 133 15.74 13.68 16.27
N THR A 134 15.18 12.53 15.86
CA THR A 134 15.64 11.80 14.67
C THR A 134 15.20 12.42 13.34
N GLU A 135 14.46 13.51 13.33
CA GLU A 135 13.96 14.12 12.08
C GLU A 135 15.10 14.49 11.13
N GLY A 136 14.90 14.25 9.83
CA GLY A 136 15.91 14.36 8.78
C GLY A 136 17.05 13.32 8.80
N ALA A 137 17.16 12.43 9.79
CA ALA A 137 18.24 11.43 9.84
C ALA A 137 17.95 10.21 8.94
N GLU A 138 18.95 9.82 8.15
CA GLU A 138 18.92 8.63 7.28
C GLU A 138 18.70 7.32 8.08
N VAL A 139 18.11 6.31 7.43
CA VAL A 139 18.07 4.94 7.96
C VAL A 139 19.35 4.20 7.53
N THR A 140 20.06 3.64 8.50
CA THR A 140 21.35 2.95 8.35
C THR A 140 21.40 1.71 9.24
N GLU A 141 22.44 0.88 9.14
CA GLU A 141 22.65 -0.31 10.00
C GLU A 141 21.45 -1.27 10.09
N VAL A 142 20.76 -1.46 8.96
CA VAL A 142 19.51 -2.24 8.91
C VAL A 142 19.81 -3.74 9.07
N VAL A 143 19.45 -4.29 10.23
CA VAL A 143 19.54 -5.73 10.53
C VAL A 143 18.14 -6.32 10.47
N THR A 144 17.94 -7.35 9.62
CA THR A 144 16.68 -8.09 9.56
C THR A 144 16.91 -9.58 9.82
N ARG A 145 15.98 -10.24 10.49
CA ARG A 145 15.94 -11.69 10.72
C ARG A 145 14.49 -12.14 10.79
N PHE A 146 14.23 -13.45 10.73
CA PHE A 146 12.90 -14.00 11.01
C PHE A 146 12.32 -13.39 12.29
N ARG A 147 11.22 -12.64 12.13
CA ARG A 147 10.48 -11.92 13.20
C ARG A 147 11.27 -10.86 13.99
N ALA A 148 12.40 -10.36 13.48
CA ALA A 148 13.15 -9.25 14.10
C ALA A 148 13.65 -8.21 13.07
N LEU A 149 13.67 -6.94 13.48
CA LEU A 149 14.14 -5.80 12.71
C LEU A 149 14.89 -4.83 13.65
N ALA A 150 16.04 -4.32 13.23
CA ALA A 150 16.72 -3.20 13.87
C ALA A 150 17.32 -2.26 12.84
N PHE A 151 17.45 -0.98 13.18
CA PHE A 151 18.08 0.05 12.34
C PHE A 151 18.54 1.25 13.16
N ALA A 152 19.56 1.95 12.65
CA ALA A 152 19.97 3.25 13.14
C ALA A 152 19.29 4.38 12.36
N ARG A 153 18.87 5.44 13.06
CA ARG A 153 18.58 6.76 12.52
C ARG A 153 19.85 7.59 12.68
N LYS A 154 20.66 7.60 11.62
CA LYS A 154 22.10 7.93 11.59
C LYS A 154 22.49 9.10 12.51
N GLY A 155 23.32 8.83 13.53
CA GLY A 155 23.83 9.82 14.47
C GLY A 155 22.84 10.31 15.55
N LYS A 156 21.56 9.95 15.47
CA LYS A 156 20.49 10.54 16.29
C LYS A 156 19.65 9.56 17.10
N GLY A 157 19.55 8.29 16.67
CA GLY A 157 18.82 7.26 17.40
C GLY A 157 19.00 5.85 16.84
N PHE A 158 18.56 4.85 17.59
CA PHE A 158 18.57 3.45 17.21
C PHE A 158 17.28 2.77 17.70
N PHE A 159 16.69 1.93 16.85
CA PHE A 159 15.44 1.23 17.12
C PHE A 159 15.57 -0.25 16.76
N ALA A 160 15.11 -1.13 17.63
CA ALA A 160 15.06 -2.57 17.41
C ALA A 160 13.76 -3.16 17.96
N ILE A 161 13.23 -4.17 17.27
CA ILE A 161 11.96 -4.83 17.58
C ILE A 161 12.00 -6.31 17.21
N THR A 162 11.37 -7.16 18.02
CA THR A 162 11.23 -8.60 17.80
C THR A 162 9.84 -9.09 18.23
N GLU A 163 9.29 -10.04 17.47
CA GLU A 163 8.13 -10.85 17.88
C GLU A 163 8.56 -12.20 18.49
N SER A 164 9.84 -12.34 18.84
CA SER A 164 10.41 -13.52 19.51
C SER A 164 10.08 -13.52 21.00
N TRP A 165 9.76 -14.70 21.55
CA TRP A 165 9.60 -14.94 22.99
C TRP A 165 10.93 -14.99 23.76
N VAL A 166 12.05 -15.17 23.05
CA VAL A 166 13.41 -15.16 23.60
C VAL A 166 14.10 -13.87 23.16
N PRO A 167 14.78 -13.12 24.05
CA PRO A 167 15.50 -11.90 23.67
C PRO A 167 16.50 -12.14 22.54
N PHE A 168 16.49 -11.25 21.56
CA PHE A 168 17.47 -11.29 20.47
C PHE A 168 18.67 -10.42 20.84
N THR A 169 19.59 -11.00 21.61
CA THR A 169 20.88 -10.37 21.95
C THR A 169 21.82 -10.41 20.75
N LYS A 170 22.39 -9.25 20.42
CA LYS A 170 23.46 -9.09 19.40
C LYS A 170 24.21 -7.79 19.69
N VAL A 171 25.47 -7.71 19.25
CA VAL A 171 26.17 -6.43 19.03
C VAL A 171 25.59 -5.74 17.78
N TYR A 172 25.08 -4.53 17.94
CA TYR A 172 24.58 -3.67 16.87
C TYR A 172 25.49 -2.46 16.72
N GLN A 173 25.71 -2.00 15.48
CA GLN A 173 26.22 -0.66 15.25
C GLN A 173 25.05 0.31 15.35
N THR A 174 25.08 1.22 16.32
CA THR A 174 23.96 2.13 16.60
C THR A 174 24.11 3.49 15.93
N THR A 175 25.33 3.83 15.51
CA THR A 175 25.75 5.17 15.03
C THR A 175 25.59 6.31 16.03
N LEU A 176 25.16 6.03 17.26
CA LEU A 176 25.06 7.02 18.33
C LEU A 176 26.45 7.35 18.91
N PRO A 177 26.65 8.58 19.41
CA PRO A 177 27.84 8.91 20.21
C PRO A 177 27.96 8.05 21.47
N GLU A 178 29.19 7.82 21.94
CA GLU A 178 29.48 7.10 23.19
C GLU A 178 28.69 7.65 24.39
N GLY A 179 28.24 6.75 25.28
CA GLY A 179 27.62 7.11 26.56
C GLY A 179 26.41 6.25 26.92
N GLN A 180 25.67 6.68 27.94
CA GLN A 180 24.52 5.96 28.47
C GLN A 180 23.19 6.55 27.98
N TYR A 181 22.27 5.66 27.60
CA TYR A 181 20.98 5.99 27.00
C TYR A 181 19.86 5.21 27.69
N CYS A 182 18.75 5.88 28.00
CA CYS A 182 17.56 5.21 28.52
C CYS A 182 16.77 4.58 27.37
N ASP A 183 16.48 3.29 27.50
CA ASP A 183 15.57 2.58 26.61
C ASP A 183 14.13 3.06 26.84
N VAL A 184 13.58 3.75 25.84
CA VAL A 184 12.24 4.34 25.94
C VAL A 184 11.10 3.32 25.81
N TRP A 185 11.41 2.04 25.60
CA TRP A 185 10.44 0.96 25.73
C TRP A 185 10.22 0.55 27.20
N THR A 186 11.28 0.47 28.02
CA THR A 186 11.18 0.04 29.42
C THR A 186 11.15 1.18 30.44
N GLY A 187 11.39 2.44 30.03
CA GLY A 187 11.28 3.61 30.89
C GLY A 187 11.47 4.91 30.12
N TYR A 188 12.08 5.90 30.76
CA TYR A 188 12.39 7.20 30.20
C TYR A 188 13.52 7.88 31.00
N LEU A 189 14.10 8.95 30.46
CA LEU A 189 15.05 9.80 31.19
C LEU A 189 14.28 10.72 32.13
N LYS A 190 14.57 10.66 33.43
CA LYS A 190 13.98 11.51 34.47
C LYS A 190 15.08 11.92 35.46
N ASP A 191 15.17 13.21 35.77
CA ASP A 191 16.06 13.76 36.81
C ASP A 191 17.55 13.30 36.66
N GLY A 192 18.00 13.14 35.40
CA GLY A 192 19.34 12.68 35.05
C GLY A 192 19.56 11.16 35.01
N ALA A 193 18.55 10.35 35.38
CA ALA A 193 18.63 8.89 35.44
C ALA A 193 17.57 8.19 34.58
N CYS A 194 17.79 6.90 34.26
CA CYS A 194 16.82 6.09 33.56
C CYS A 194 15.82 5.44 34.54
N THR A 195 14.52 5.59 34.28
CA THR A 195 13.46 4.89 35.03
C THR A 195 13.28 3.42 34.59
N GLY A 196 13.94 3.03 33.49
CA GLY A 196 13.94 1.68 32.92
C GLY A 196 15.36 1.19 32.63
N LYS A 197 15.54 0.37 31.58
CA LYS A 197 16.88 -0.11 31.20
C LYS A 197 17.78 1.04 30.71
N THR A 198 19.05 0.97 31.09
CA THR A 198 20.13 1.78 30.49
C THR A 198 20.88 0.93 29.46
N ILE A 199 21.09 1.48 28.27
CA ILE A 199 21.97 0.92 27.23
C ILE A 199 23.25 1.77 27.20
N THR A 200 24.41 1.13 27.19
CA THR A 200 25.71 1.82 27.04
C THR A 200 26.19 1.64 25.60
N ILE A 201 26.50 2.75 24.92
CA ILE A 201 27.13 2.78 23.60
C ILE A 201 28.64 2.99 23.78
N GLY A 202 29.44 2.15 23.13
CA GLY A 202 30.90 2.24 23.13
C GLY A 202 31.44 3.35 22.24
N SER A 203 32.76 3.60 22.32
CA SER A 203 33.46 4.64 21.56
C SER A 203 33.48 4.41 20.04
N ASP A 204 33.18 3.19 19.59
CA ASP A 204 33.01 2.82 18.17
C ASP A 204 31.56 2.97 17.66
N GLY A 205 30.61 3.33 18.54
CA GLY A 205 29.18 3.42 18.26
C GLY A 205 28.40 2.10 18.43
N THR A 206 29.06 1.02 18.88
CA THR A 206 28.41 -0.29 19.05
C THR A 206 27.80 -0.46 20.43
N ALA A 207 26.86 -1.40 20.54
CA ALA A 207 26.38 -1.92 21.83
C ALA A 207 25.86 -3.36 21.70
N GLU A 208 26.06 -4.19 22.72
CA GLU A 208 25.34 -5.45 22.88
C GLU A 208 23.96 -5.19 23.48
N ILE A 209 22.89 -5.48 22.72
CA ILE A 209 21.51 -5.13 23.10
C ILE A 209 20.64 -6.39 23.12
N PRO A 210 20.09 -6.80 24.28
CA PRO A 210 19.09 -7.87 24.37
C PRO A 210 17.70 -7.36 23.99
N VAL A 211 17.38 -7.40 22.69
CA VAL A 211 16.11 -6.87 22.16
C VAL A 211 14.93 -7.75 22.58
N TYR A 212 14.07 -7.24 23.46
CA TYR A 212 12.82 -7.89 23.88
C TYR A 212 11.83 -6.93 24.58
N PRO A 213 10.59 -6.76 24.06
CA PRO A 213 10.17 -6.98 22.67
C PRO A 213 10.69 -5.86 21.73
N VAL A 214 10.97 -4.67 22.28
CA VAL A 214 11.48 -3.48 21.58
C VAL A 214 12.63 -2.92 22.41
N VAL A 215 13.58 -2.24 21.76
CA VAL A 215 14.52 -1.31 22.38
C VAL A 215 14.57 -0.05 21.52
N ALA A 216 14.48 1.12 22.14
CA ALA A 216 14.54 2.39 21.43
C ALA A 216 15.35 3.42 22.23
N ILE A 217 16.38 4.00 21.61
CA ILE A 217 17.29 4.97 22.24
C ILE A 217 17.59 6.13 21.27
N SER A 218 17.70 7.35 21.78
CA SER A 218 18.00 8.53 20.95
C SER A 218 18.73 9.59 21.73
N LEU A 219 19.20 10.66 21.08
CA LEU A 219 19.78 11.80 21.78
C LEU A 219 18.85 12.38 22.86
N ALA A 220 17.52 12.32 22.68
CA ALA A 220 16.53 12.73 23.68
C ALA A 220 16.48 11.83 24.95
N SER A 221 17.08 10.64 24.90
CA SER A 221 17.18 9.72 26.05
C SER A 221 18.62 9.49 26.53
N LYS A 222 19.59 10.26 26.03
CA LYS A 222 20.99 10.19 26.50
C LYS A 222 21.15 10.89 27.85
N ILE A 223 21.76 10.20 28.82
CA ILE A 223 22.15 10.81 30.10
C ILE A 223 23.20 11.90 29.84
N GLY A 224 23.00 13.08 30.46
CA GLY A 224 23.92 14.22 30.32
C GLY A 224 23.88 14.92 28.96
N TYR A 225 22.89 14.65 28.10
CA TYR A 225 22.65 15.42 26.89
C TYR A 225 21.60 16.50 27.15
N GLU A 226 22.01 17.75 27.15
CA GLU A 226 21.07 18.87 27.04
C GLU A 226 20.63 18.99 25.57
N PRO A 227 19.33 18.81 25.24
CA PRO A 227 18.85 19.21 23.92
C PRO A 227 18.99 20.72 23.77
N GLY A 228 19.31 21.16 22.55
CA GLY A 228 19.15 22.58 22.19
C GLY A 228 17.71 23.03 22.44
N PRO A 229 17.47 24.33 22.74
CA PRO A 229 16.19 24.80 23.25
C PRO A 229 15.02 24.36 22.37
N ASP A 230 13.99 23.79 23.01
CA ASP A 230 12.81 23.29 22.32
C ASP A 230 12.25 24.35 21.36
N PRO A 231 11.88 23.97 20.11
CA PRO A 231 11.15 24.88 19.24
C PRO A 231 9.86 25.30 19.98
N PRO A 232 9.58 26.62 20.08
CA PRO A 232 8.63 27.13 21.06
C PRO A 232 7.26 26.47 20.91
N VAL A 233 6.78 25.88 21.99
CA VAL A 233 5.47 25.21 22.06
C VAL A 233 4.41 26.16 21.48
N PRO A 234 3.67 25.76 20.42
CA PRO A 234 2.62 26.60 19.85
C PRO A 234 1.55 26.88 20.91
N THR A 235 1.59 28.08 21.51
CA THR A 235 0.71 28.49 22.61
C THR A 235 -0.75 28.65 22.18
N HIS A 236 -1.02 28.59 20.88
CA HIS A 236 -2.34 28.47 20.28
C HIS A 236 -2.34 27.31 19.27
N PRO A 237 -3.49 26.66 19.02
CA PRO A 237 -3.68 25.82 17.84
C PRO A 237 -3.30 26.62 16.58
N PRO A 238 -2.77 25.98 15.52
CA PRO A 238 -2.54 26.65 14.25
C PRO A 238 -3.87 27.13 13.69
N GLY A 239 -4.17 28.42 13.87
CA GLY A 239 -5.32 29.08 13.26
C GLY A 239 -5.33 28.85 11.75
N PRO A 240 -6.52 28.83 11.10
CA PRO A 240 -6.65 28.42 9.72
C PRO A 240 -5.68 29.22 8.83
N ARG A 241 -4.67 28.54 8.28
CA ARG A 241 -3.75 29.15 7.32
C ARG A 241 -4.61 29.78 6.23
N THR A 242 -4.49 31.09 6.07
CA THR A 242 -5.28 31.84 5.10
C THR A 242 -5.14 31.17 3.73
N SER A 243 -6.26 30.68 3.21
CA SER A 243 -6.27 30.03 1.92
C SER A 243 -5.74 31.01 0.88
N ARG A 244 -4.84 30.54 0.00
CA ARG A 244 -4.47 31.34 -1.19
C ARG A 244 -5.78 31.66 -1.90
N LYS A 245 -6.06 32.96 -2.10
CA LYS A 245 -7.28 33.42 -2.79
C LYS A 245 -7.46 32.59 -4.07
N PRO A 246 -8.65 32.02 -4.32
CA PRO A 246 -8.93 31.36 -5.59
C PRO A 246 -8.60 32.30 -6.75
N ILE A 247 -7.88 31.77 -7.74
CA ILE A 247 -7.72 32.46 -9.02
C ILE A 247 -9.12 32.50 -9.66
N PRO A 248 -9.66 33.68 -10.02
CA PRO A 248 -11.04 33.77 -10.51
C PRO A 248 -11.17 33.08 -11.86
N THR A 249 -11.92 31.97 -11.87
CA THR A 249 -12.29 31.24 -13.09
C THR A 249 -13.13 32.16 -13.98
N LYS A 250 -12.71 32.41 -15.22
CA LYS A 250 -13.53 33.15 -16.19
C LYS A 250 -14.66 32.25 -16.69
N THR A 251 -15.90 32.56 -16.32
CA THR A 251 -17.10 31.97 -16.92
C THR A 251 -17.17 32.34 -18.41
N PRO A 252 -17.31 31.37 -19.33
CA PRO A 252 -17.65 31.66 -20.72
C PRO A 252 -19.04 32.28 -20.84
N GLY A 253 -19.20 33.30 -21.70
CA GLY A 253 -20.53 33.82 -22.07
C GLY A 253 -21.27 32.87 -23.02
N PRO A 254 -22.60 33.00 -23.14
CA PRO A 254 -23.41 32.15 -24.02
C PRO A 254 -23.06 32.37 -25.50
N GLN A 255 -23.07 31.27 -26.28
CA GLN A 255 -22.88 31.33 -27.73
C GLN A 255 -24.19 31.70 -28.45
N PRO A 256 -24.14 32.47 -29.56
CA PRO A 256 -25.25 32.59 -30.50
C PRO A 256 -25.45 31.29 -31.31
N PRO A 257 -26.64 31.06 -31.89
CA PRO A 257 -26.98 29.81 -32.56
C PRO A 257 -26.30 29.62 -33.93
N THR A 258 -26.24 28.36 -34.36
CA THR A 258 -25.64 27.89 -35.62
C THR A 258 -26.62 27.81 -36.79
N GLU A 259 -26.14 28.07 -38.02
CA GLU A 259 -26.81 27.72 -39.28
C GLU A 259 -26.05 26.64 -40.09
N PRO A 260 -26.69 25.97 -41.08
CA PRO A 260 -26.22 24.72 -41.70
C PRO A 260 -25.19 24.89 -42.86
N PRO A 261 -24.58 23.78 -43.37
CA PRO A 261 -23.26 23.85 -44.05
C PRO A 261 -23.20 23.45 -45.54
N LYS A 262 -21.96 23.57 -46.10
CA LYS A 262 -21.37 22.96 -47.34
C LYS A 262 -21.72 23.61 -48.71
N PRO A 263 -20.93 23.41 -49.81
CA PRO A 263 -19.66 22.66 -49.94
C PRO A 263 -18.48 23.27 -50.77
N GLU A 264 -17.25 22.82 -50.46
CA GLU A 264 -16.12 22.38 -51.34
C GLU A 264 -15.41 23.25 -52.44
N SER A 265 -14.07 23.43 -52.24
CA SER A 265 -12.95 22.97 -53.11
C SER A 265 -12.00 23.96 -53.86
N THR A 266 -10.82 23.41 -54.24
CA THR A 266 -9.76 23.83 -55.20
C THR A 266 -8.77 24.99 -54.91
N THR A 267 -7.61 24.61 -54.34
CA THR A 267 -6.19 24.77 -54.81
C THR A 267 -5.57 26.12 -55.34
N PRO A 268 -4.21 26.29 -55.32
CA PRO A 268 -3.54 27.62 -55.28
C PRO A 268 -2.52 27.95 -56.40
N ARG A 269 -1.97 29.20 -56.42
CA ARG A 269 -0.73 29.55 -57.16
C ARG A 269 0.10 30.71 -56.55
N LYS A 270 1.23 31.09 -57.19
CA LYS A 270 2.46 31.70 -56.65
C LYS A 270 2.71 33.20 -57.00
N GLU A 271 3.48 33.91 -56.14
CA GLU A 271 4.67 34.83 -56.35
C GLU A 271 4.99 35.55 -57.69
N PRO A 272 5.96 36.52 -57.79
CA PRO A 272 6.70 37.37 -56.79
C PRO A 272 7.00 38.86 -57.26
N THR A 273 8.06 39.51 -56.71
CA THR A 273 8.94 40.63 -57.23
C THR A 273 8.38 42.09 -57.30
N THR A 274 8.85 43.13 -56.55
CA THR A 274 10.14 43.93 -56.47
C THR A 274 10.27 45.06 -57.54
N PRO A 275 11.22 46.08 -57.51
CA PRO A 275 12.26 46.50 -56.52
C PRO A 275 12.47 48.05 -56.24
N LYS A 276 13.20 48.41 -55.14
CA LYS A 276 14.18 49.54 -54.88
C LYS A 276 13.87 51.05 -55.24
N PRO A 277 14.55 52.08 -54.64
CA PRO A 277 16.02 52.31 -54.62
C PRO A 277 16.67 52.76 -53.27
N GLN A 278 17.96 53.13 -53.32
CA GLN A 278 18.92 53.58 -52.28
C GLN A 278 19.50 54.97 -52.69
N PRO A 279 20.44 55.66 -51.98
CA PRO A 279 21.33 55.28 -50.85
C PRO A 279 21.10 56.19 -49.59
N THR A 280 22.01 56.72 -48.72
CA THR A 280 23.50 56.88 -48.68
C THR A 280 24.09 57.09 -47.24
N THR A 281 25.34 57.56 -47.17
CA THR A 281 26.33 57.77 -46.08
C THR A 281 26.30 59.16 -45.41
N PRO A 282 27.00 59.47 -44.28
CA PRO A 282 28.29 58.89 -43.83
C PRO A 282 28.49 58.51 -42.34
N LYS A 283 29.74 58.06 -42.07
CA LYS A 283 30.39 57.52 -40.85
C LYS A 283 31.79 58.21 -40.76
N PRO A 284 32.69 57.96 -39.78
CA PRO A 284 32.60 57.27 -38.48
C PRO A 284 33.25 58.08 -37.32
N VAL A 285 33.40 57.47 -36.12
CA VAL A 285 34.61 57.38 -35.26
C VAL A 285 34.20 56.73 -33.89
N PRO A 286 35.04 55.95 -33.19
CA PRO A 286 34.53 54.80 -32.42
C PRO A 286 34.59 54.90 -30.88
N THR A 287 33.78 54.07 -30.23
CA THR A 287 33.95 53.60 -28.84
C THR A 287 33.80 52.07 -28.75
N THR A 288 34.34 51.48 -27.68
CA THR A 288 34.69 50.05 -27.53
C THR A 288 33.53 49.13 -27.06
N PRO A 289 33.68 47.78 -27.05
CA PRO A 289 32.54 46.86 -27.20
C PRO A 289 31.59 46.75 -26.01
N LYS A 290 30.30 46.58 -26.31
CA LYS A 290 29.26 46.21 -25.34
C LYS A 290 28.94 44.71 -25.46
N PRO A 291 28.95 43.93 -24.36
CA PRO A 291 28.56 42.51 -24.37
C PRO A 291 27.11 42.24 -24.79
N GLN A 292 26.88 40.99 -25.23
CA GLN A 292 25.67 40.48 -25.87
C GLN A 292 24.52 40.24 -24.87
N PRO A 293 23.24 40.45 -25.25
CA PRO A 293 22.09 40.10 -24.42
C PRO A 293 21.99 38.58 -24.15
N THR A 294 21.53 38.22 -22.95
CA THR A 294 21.46 36.83 -22.47
C THR A 294 20.39 35.98 -23.19
N THR A 295 20.66 34.68 -23.28
CA THR A 295 19.83 33.69 -23.97
C THR A 295 18.48 33.45 -23.27
N ALA A 296 17.49 33.01 -24.06
CA ALA A 296 16.13 32.76 -23.59
C ALA A 296 16.04 31.66 -22.51
N LYS A 297 15.01 31.79 -21.66
CA LYS A 297 14.66 30.84 -20.59
C LYS A 297 14.21 29.48 -21.16
N PRO A 298 14.63 28.33 -20.61
CA PRO A 298 14.22 27.01 -21.10
C PRO A 298 12.69 26.80 -21.06
N LYS A 299 12.17 26.11 -22.07
CA LYS A 299 10.80 25.58 -22.11
C LYS A 299 10.66 24.44 -21.08
N PRO A 300 9.51 24.28 -20.39
CA PRO A 300 9.28 23.11 -19.54
C PRO A 300 9.43 21.78 -20.32
N PRO A 301 9.87 20.69 -19.66
CA PRO A 301 9.85 19.36 -20.25
C PRO A 301 8.43 19.03 -20.74
N THR A 302 8.33 18.47 -21.94
CA THR A 302 7.05 17.97 -22.45
C THR A 302 6.85 16.55 -21.91
N THR A 303 5.68 16.28 -21.34
CA THR A 303 5.36 14.95 -20.79
C THR A 303 5.55 13.88 -21.85
N PRO A 304 6.26 12.76 -21.57
CA PRO A 304 6.32 11.63 -22.48
C PRO A 304 4.92 11.08 -22.73
N GLU A 305 4.60 10.86 -24.01
CA GLU A 305 3.41 10.10 -24.40
C GLU A 305 3.55 8.65 -23.91
N PRO A 306 2.46 7.97 -23.49
CA PRO A 306 2.55 6.60 -23.01
C PRO A 306 3.18 5.67 -24.06
N LEU A 307 4.19 4.90 -23.68
CA LEU A 307 4.77 3.89 -24.56
C LEU A 307 3.68 2.88 -24.96
N PRO A 308 3.60 2.47 -26.24
CA PRO A 308 2.66 1.43 -26.64
C PRO A 308 2.96 0.14 -25.86
N PRO A 309 1.93 -0.65 -25.51
CA PRO A 309 2.11 -1.85 -24.70
C PRO A 309 3.07 -2.82 -25.40
N THR A 310 4.20 -3.12 -24.74
CA THR A 310 5.15 -4.13 -25.23
C THR A 310 4.45 -5.45 -25.46
N ALA A 311 4.61 -6.02 -26.67
CA ALA A 311 4.11 -7.33 -27.00
C ALA A 311 4.59 -8.39 -25.97
N PRO A 312 3.75 -9.37 -25.61
CA PRO A 312 4.13 -10.39 -24.65
C PRO A 312 5.33 -11.22 -25.15
N PRO A 313 6.13 -11.82 -24.24
CA PRO A 313 7.24 -12.68 -24.63
C PRO A 313 6.79 -13.86 -25.51
N VAL A 314 7.67 -14.36 -26.38
CA VAL A 314 7.37 -15.50 -27.27
C VAL A 314 6.88 -16.69 -26.44
N GLY A 315 5.73 -17.25 -26.82
CA GLY A 315 5.04 -18.32 -26.10
C GLY A 315 3.92 -17.84 -25.15
N TYR A 316 4.00 -16.59 -24.66
CA TYR A 316 2.96 -16.01 -23.80
C TYR A 316 1.86 -15.32 -24.62
N SER A 317 0.61 -15.54 -24.25
CA SER A 317 -0.55 -14.79 -24.76
C SER A 317 -1.33 -14.16 -23.61
N LYS A 318 -2.07 -13.07 -23.91
CA LYS A 318 -3.08 -12.57 -22.98
C LYS A 318 -4.22 -13.59 -22.89
N THR A 319 -4.65 -13.91 -21.68
CA THR A 319 -5.76 -14.81 -21.37
C THR A 319 -6.61 -14.10 -20.34
N VAL A 320 -7.92 -14.00 -20.60
CA VAL A 320 -8.87 -13.43 -19.66
C VAL A 320 -9.71 -14.55 -19.08
N ILE A 321 -9.91 -14.52 -17.76
CA ILE A 321 -10.72 -15.45 -17.00
C ILE A 321 -11.81 -14.64 -16.31
N LEU A 322 -13.08 -14.96 -16.55
CA LEU A 322 -14.23 -14.48 -15.79
C LEU A 322 -14.95 -15.67 -15.15
N LEU A 323 -15.25 -15.58 -13.86
CA LEU A 323 -16.02 -16.57 -13.11
C LEU A 323 -17.22 -15.87 -12.46
N GLN A 324 -18.44 -16.28 -12.81
CA GLN A 324 -19.65 -15.73 -12.21
C GLN A 324 -19.82 -16.28 -10.78
N MET A 325 -19.76 -15.39 -9.80
CA MET A 325 -20.07 -15.69 -8.41
C MET A 325 -20.62 -14.46 -7.69
N ASN A 326 -21.86 -14.58 -7.17
CA ASN A 326 -22.45 -13.56 -6.31
C ASN A 326 -21.85 -13.70 -4.89
N THR A 327 -21.08 -12.69 -4.50
CA THR A 327 -20.32 -12.62 -3.25
C THR A 327 -20.78 -11.44 -2.37
N ARG A 328 -20.51 -11.54 -1.07
CA ARG A 328 -20.69 -10.49 -0.06
C ARG A 328 -19.42 -9.67 0.13
N VAL A 329 -19.53 -8.52 0.78
CA VAL A 329 -18.34 -7.73 1.19
C VAL A 329 -17.50 -8.55 2.17
N GLY A 330 -16.20 -8.71 1.88
CA GLY A 330 -15.28 -9.55 2.65
C GLY A 330 -15.17 -11.00 2.17
N GLU A 331 -15.96 -11.41 1.17
CA GLU A 331 -15.74 -12.64 0.40
C GLU A 331 -14.89 -12.34 -0.83
N TYR A 332 -13.97 -13.25 -1.16
CA TYR A 332 -13.07 -13.09 -2.32
C TYR A 332 -12.94 -14.40 -3.09
N VAL A 333 -12.85 -14.31 -4.42
CA VAL A 333 -12.73 -15.46 -5.31
C VAL A 333 -11.31 -15.56 -5.85
N PHE A 334 -10.71 -16.72 -5.67
CA PHE A 334 -9.46 -17.14 -6.27
C PHE A 334 -9.72 -18.25 -7.28
N VAL A 335 -8.77 -18.46 -8.18
CA VAL A 335 -8.74 -19.63 -9.06
C VAL A 335 -7.46 -20.42 -8.82
N ARG A 336 -7.57 -21.74 -8.97
CA ARG A 336 -6.46 -22.69 -8.93
C ARG A 336 -6.56 -23.57 -10.15
N GLY A 337 -5.46 -23.86 -10.83
CA GLY A 337 -5.51 -24.48 -12.15
C GLY A 337 -4.17 -25.02 -12.63
N GLY A 338 -4.08 -25.33 -13.92
CA GLY A 338 -2.86 -25.88 -14.51
C GLY A 338 -3.16 -26.88 -15.62
N THR A 339 -2.32 -27.92 -15.68
CA THR A 339 -2.45 -29.10 -16.56
C THR A 339 -2.36 -30.40 -15.74
N SER A 340 -3.22 -30.56 -14.74
CA SER A 340 -3.25 -31.79 -13.92
C SER A 340 -3.65 -33.01 -14.76
N HIS A 341 -4.52 -32.82 -15.76
CA HIS A 341 -4.94 -33.87 -16.69
C HIS A 341 -3.76 -34.47 -17.48
N LEU A 342 -2.87 -33.65 -18.05
CA LEU A 342 -1.64 -34.11 -18.72
C LEU A 342 -0.76 -34.96 -17.78
N ASN A 343 -0.69 -34.54 -16.51
CA ASN A 343 0.14 -35.15 -15.49
C ASN A 343 -0.59 -36.25 -14.69
N LYS A 344 -1.82 -36.64 -15.08
CA LYS A 344 -2.66 -37.64 -14.40
C LYS A 344 -2.88 -37.35 -12.90
N GLY A 345 -3.00 -36.07 -12.55
CA GLY A 345 -3.14 -35.58 -11.17
C GLY A 345 -1.83 -35.51 -10.36
N ALA A 346 -0.68 -35.87 -10.94
CA ALA A 346 0.62 -35.86 -10.24
C ALA A 346 1.27 -34.47 -10.15
N CYS A 347 0.52 -33.51 -9.61
CA CYS A 347 0.98 -32.14 -9.33
C CYS A 347 1.67 -32.04 -7.96
N ALA A 348 2.23 -30.86 -7.63
CA ALA A 348 2.84 -30.63 -6.33
C ALA A 348 1.78 -30.66 -5.20
N PRO A 349 1.95 -31.48 -4.15
CA PRO A 349 0.94 -31.67 -3.10
C PRO A 349 0.98 -30.58 -2.01
N SER A 350 1.77 -29.53 -2.17
CA SER A 350 1.98 -28.49 -1.16
C SER A 350 2.49 -27.19 -1.79
N PRO A 351 2.12 -26.02 -1.24
CA PRO A 351 2.55 -24.73 -1.77
C PRO A 351 4.07 -24.56 -1.72
N TYR A 352 4.57 -23.59 -2.50
CA TYR A 352 5.99 -23.23 -2.62
C TYR A 352 6.86 -24.24 -3.39
N GLN A 353 6.24 -24.99 -4.32
CA GLN A 353 6.90 -25.98 -5.19
C GLN A 353 6.68 -25.70 -6.69
N GLN A 354 5.95 -24.62 -7.02
CA GLN A 354 5.50 -24.27 -8.37
C GLN A 354 6.60 -24.25 -9.44
N GLU A 355 7.80 -23.76 -9.12
CA GLU A 355 8.97 -23.75 -10.04
C GLU A 355 9.38 -25.15 -10.55
N THR A 356 8.94 -26.21 -9.86
CA THR A 356 9.21 -27.61 -10.19
C THR A 356 7.95 -28.43 -10.50
N ASP A 357 6.76 -27.83 -10.38
CA ASP A 357 5.50 -28.52 -10.66
C ASP A 357 5.25 -28.60 -12.18
N LYS A 358 5.00 -29.80 -12.67
CA LYS A 358 4.70 -30.06 -14.08
C LYS A 358 3.28 -29.64 -14.48
N CYS A 359 2.41 -29.41 -13.51
CA CYS A 359 1.06 -28.90 -13.72
C CYS A 359 1.00 -27.36 -13.77
N ALA A 360 1.98 -26.66 -13.20
CA ALA A 360 1.93 -25.21 -13.03
C ALA A 360 2.19 -24.48 -14.36
N ILE A 361 1.34 -23.50 -14.67
CA ILE A 361 1.44 -22.69 -15.89
C ILE A 361 1.96 -21.30 -15.50
N PRO A 362 3.12 -20.84 -16.01
CA PRO A 362 3.61 -19.48 -15.77
C PRO A 362 2.62 -18.41 -16.27
N ILE A 363 2.33 -17.44 -15.41
CA ILE A 363 1.44 -16.31 -15.67
C ILE A 363 2.07 -14.99 -15.17
N LYS A 364 1.53 -13.87 -15.65
CA LYS A 364 1.77 -12.53 -15.07
C LYS A 364 0.48 -11.74 -15.06
N HIS A 365 0.15 -11.10 -13.95
CA HIS A 365 -1.04 -10.26 -13.82
C HIS A 365 -0.99 -9.01 -14.70
N THR A 366 -2.12 -8.71 -15.35
CA THR A 366 -2.32 -7.52 -16.19
C THR A 366 -3.68 -6.83 -16.00
N THR A 367 -4.59 -7.33 -15.13
CA THR A 367 -5.85 -6.63 -14.86
C THR A 367 -5.57 -5.24 -14.32
N THR A 368 -6.18 -4.23 -14.93
CA THR A 368 -6.13 -2.86 -14.41
C THR A 368 -7.32 -2.65 -13.49
N VAL A 369 -7.08 -2.47 -12.19
CA VAL A 369 -8.12 -2.22 -11.17
C VAL A 369 -7.93 -0.86 -10.48
N PRO A 370 -8.99 -0.22 -9.94
CA PRO A 370 -8.85 1.01 -9.18
C PRO A 370 -7.93 0.87 -7.95
N SER A 371 -7.36 1.99 -7.52
CA SER A 371 -6.48 2.11 -6.34
C SER A 371 -7.07 1.65 -5.00
N ASN A 372 -8.37 1.34 -4.95
CA ASN A 372 -9.06 0.82 -3.77
C ASN A 372 -9.30 -0.70 -3.80
N PHE A 373 -8.95 -1.40 -4.88
CA PHE A 373 -8.99 -2.87 -4.99
C PHE A 373 -7.73 -3.48 -4.37
N LEU A 374 -7.50 -3.17 -3.09
CA LEU A 374 -6.25 -3.47 -2.40
C LEU A 374 -6.03 -4.97 -2.27
N GLU A 375 -7.10 -5.73 -2.00
CA GLU A 375 -7.10 -7.19 -1.94
C GLU A 375 -6.53 -7.84 -3.21
N TYR A 376 -7.01 -7.43 -4.39
CA TYR A 376 -6.47 -7.93 -5.66
C TYR A 376 -4.99 -7.53 -5.81
N ILE A 377 -4.68 -6.24 -5.69
CA ILE A 377 -3.34 -5.73 -6.03
C ILE A 377 -2.28 -6.25 -5.06
N TYR A 378 -2.62 -6.53 -3.80
CA TYR A 378 -1.71 -7.16 -2.84
C TYR A 378 -1.56 -8.68 -3.07
N TRP A 379 -2.61 -9.42 -3.40
CA TRP A 379 -2.48 -10.87 -3.64
C TRP A 379 -1.89 -11.22 -5.03
N SER A 380 -2.04 -10.35 -6.04
CA SER A 380 -1.47 -10.56 -7.38
C SER A 380 0.05 -10.31 -7.47
N GLN A 381 0.63 -9.59 -6.50
CA GLN A 381 2.07 -9.33 -6.47
C GLN A 381 2.83 -10.63 -6.19
N GLY A 382 3.60 -11.11 -7.17
CA GLY A 382 4.34 -12.36 -7.04
C GLY A 382 3.45 -13.61 -7.06
N ASP A 383 2.27 -13.52 -7.67
CA ASP A 383 1.58 -14.66 -8.29
C ASP A 383 2.15 -14.78 -9.72
N ASN A 384 2.94 -15.82 -9.95
CA ASN A 384 3.72 -16.11 -11.15
C ASN A 384 3.26 -17.41 -11.83
N TYR A 385 2.42 -18.22 -11.18
CA TYR A 385 1.92 -19.48 -11.70
C TYR A 385 0.41 -19.64 -11.44
N LEU A 386 -0.31 -20.14 -12.45
CA LEU A 386 -1.60 -20.78 -12.23
C LEU A 386 -1.31 -22.25 -11.83
N ASP A 387 -1.54 -22.56 -10.55
CA ASP A 387 -1.29 -23.89 -9.96
C ASP A 387 -2.45 -24.37 -9.05
N PHE A 388 -2.40 -25.63 -8.60
CA PHE A 388 -3.39 -26.23 -7.70
C PHE A 388 -3.00 -26.22 -6.20
N ALA A 389 -1.73 -26.08 -5.87
CA ALA A 389 -1.19 -26.05 -4.51
C ALA A 389 -1.55 -24.75 -3.76
N GLY A 390 -1.68 -23.63 -4.46
CA GLY A 390 -2.18 -22.36 -3.93
C GLY A 390 -1.08 -21.30 -3.79
N PRO A 391 -0.90 -20.66 -2.62
CA PRO A 391 -0.05 -19.49 -2.53
C PRO A 391 1.43 -19.77 -2.81
N GLU A 392 2.09 -18.83 -3.49
CA GLU A 392 3.53 -18.86 -3.71
C GLU A 392 4.34 -18.25 -2.54
N ARG A 393 5.64 -18.55 -2.50
CA ARG A 393 6.55 -18.13 -1.42
C ARG A 393 6.80 -16.61 -1.43
N SER A 394 6.84 -16.05 -2.63
CA SER A 394 7.01 -14.63 -2.95
C SER A 394 5.71 -13.85 -2.91
N GLN A 395 4.55 -14.52 -2.97
CA GLN A 395 3.26 -13.87 -3.13
C GLN A 395 2.96 -12.84 -2.02
N GLY A 396 2.31 -11.76 -2.42
CA GLY A 396 1.89 -10.68 -1.55
C GLY A 396 0.74 -11.09 -0.62
N LEU A 397 0.52 -10.25 0.38
CA LEU A 397 -0.37 -10.53 1.51
C LEU A 397 -1.30 -9.34 1.71
N PHE A 398 -2.60 -9.52 1.50
CA PHE A 398 -3.58 -8.51 1.89
C PHE A 398 -3.87 -8.62 3.40
N ASN A 399 -3.73 -7.53 4.15
CA ASN A 399 -3.88 -7.47 5.61
C ASN A 399 -3.11 -8.60 6.37
N GLY A 400 -1.98 -9.06 5.82
CA GLY A 400 -1.18 -10.17 6.36
C GLY A 400 -1.74 -11.57 6.10
N ARG A 401 -2.93 -11.69 5.49
CA ARG A 401 -3.54 -12.95 5.05
C ARG A 401 -2.85 -13.43 3.77
N GLN A 402 -2.53 -14.72 3.71
CA GLN A 402 -2.02 -15.33 2.48
C GLN A 402 -3.10 -15.36 1.40
N SER A 403 -2.66 -15.32 0.14
CA SER A 403 -3.52 -15.63 -0.99
C SER A 403 -4.03 -17.07 -0.92
N SER A 404 -5.10 -17.38 -1.66
CA SER A 404 -5.60 -18.76 -1.80
C SER A 404 -5.45 -19.33 -3.21
N GLY A 405 -4.68 -18.69 -4.09
CA GLY A 405 -4.43 -19.05 -5.49
C GLY A 405 -4.21 -17.79 -6.32
N THR A 406 -4.42 -17.84 -7.64
CA THR A 406 -4.47 -16.64 -8.46
C THR A 406 -5.72 -15.82 -8.11
N PRO A 407 -5.61 -14.56 -7.67
CA PRO A 407 -6.76 -13.75 -7.29
C PRO A 407 -7.53 -13.25 -8.52
N LEU A 408 -8.85 -13.20 -8.39
CA LEU A 408 -9.73 -12.46 -9.30
C LEU A 408 -10.12 -11.12 -8.66
N ALA A 409 -10.49 -10.12 -9.46
CA ALA A 409 -11.09 -8.87 -9.02
C ALA A 409 -12.61 -8.89 -9.25
N TYR A 410 -13.42 -8.39 -8.30
CA TYR A 410 -14.85 -8.20 -8.52
C TYR A 410 -15.09 -7.17 -9.63
N SER A 411 -16.03 -7.42 -10.55
CA SER A 411 -16.23 -6.58 -11.72
C SER A 411 -17.68 -6.31 -12.13
N SER A 412 -17.85 -5.32 -12.99
CA SER A 412 -19.08 -4.85 -13.61
C SER A 412 -18.87 -4.55 -15.09
N ASN A 413 -19.96 -4.59 -15.87
CA ASN A 413 -20.00 -4.17 -17.28
C ASN A 413 -20.44 -2.71 -17.49
N ASN A 414 -20.81 -1.98 -16.43
CA ASN A 414 -21.20 -0.57 -16.50
C ASN A 414 -19.96 0.36 -16.47
N PRO A 415 -19.68 1.19 -17.50
CA PRO A 415 -18.53 2.10 -17.51
C PRO A 415 -18.52 3.18 -16.42
N SER A 416 -19.64 3.38 -15.71
CA SER A 416 -19.73 4.31 -14.57
C SER A 416 -19.45 3.66 -13.21
N ASP A 417 -19.33 2.33 -13.14
CA ASP A 417 -18.97 1.60 -11.92
C ASP A 417 -17.45 1.71 -11.68
N LYS A 418 -16.99 1.76 -10.43
CA LYS A 418 -15.55 1.65 -10.13
C LYS A 418 -15.02 0.27 -10.52
N GLU A 419 -15.90 -0.69 -10.41
CA GLU A 419 -15.74 -2.11 -10.70
C GLU A 419 -15.73 -2.40 -12.21
N TYR A 420 -15.79 -1.37 -13.08
CA TYR A 420 -15.83 -1.56 -14.53
C TYR A 420 -14.59 -2.29 -15.07
N GLN A 421 -14.82 -3.31 -15.90
CA GLN A 421 -13.77 -4.07 -16.58
C GLN A 421 -14.18 -4.30 -18.05
N PRO A 422 -13.38 -3.91 -19.05
CA PRO A 422 -13.81 -3.87 -20.46
C PRO A 422 -14.11 -5.25 -21.07
N TYR A 423 -13.56 -6.31 -20.47
CA TYR A 423 -13.85 -7.71 -20.84
C TYR A 423 -15.11 -8.28 -20.17
N ASN A 424 -15.59 -7.66 -19.08
CA ASN A 424 -16.87 -8.01 -18.51
C ASN A 424 -17.98 -7.34 -19.35
N LYS A 425 -18.67 -8.17 -20.15
CA LYS A 425 -19.85 -7.79 -20.93
C LYS A 425 -21.14 -8.29 -20.27
N TYR A 426 -21.04 -9.08 -19.20
CA TYR A 426 -22.04 -10.03 -18.72
C TYR A 426 -22.81 -9.57 -17.48
N GLY A 427 -22.33 -8.54 -16.77
CA GLY A 427 -23.04 -7.91 -15.66
C GLY A 427 -22.19 -7.81 -14.38
N ARG A 428 -22.83 -7.38 -13.28
CA ARG A 428 -22.25 -7.51 -11.94
C ARG A 428 -22.23 -8.97 -11.48
N GLY A 429 -21.41 -9.29 -10.47
CA GLY A 429 -21.27 -10.66 -9.95
C GLY A 429 -20.33 -11.54 -10.78
N TYR A 430 -19.49 -10.96 -11.64
CA TYR A 430 -18.38 -11.65 -12.29
C TYR A 430 -17.06 -11.22 -11.65
N TRP A 431 -16.21 -12.20 -11.36
CA TRP A 431 -14.86 -12.02 -10.87
C TRP A 431 -13.87 -12.25 -12.02
N ILE A 432 -12.89 -11.36 -12.24
CA ILE A 432 -12.03 -11.35 -13.42
C ILE A 432 -10.52 -11.33 -13.12
N ALA A 433 -9.74 -12.05 -13.93
CA ALA A 433 -8.31 -11.82 -14.10
C ALA A 433 -7.95 -11.73 -15.60
N GLU A 434 -7.24 -10.66 -15.97
CA GLU A 434 -6.48 -10.57 -17.21
C GLU A 434 -5.03 -10.93 -16.90
N ILE A 435 -4.55 -12.04 -17.45
CA ILE A 435 -3.20 -12.56 -17.23
C ILE A 435 -2.48 -12.76 -18.55
N VAL A 436 -1.16 -12.64 -18.54
CA VAL A 436 -0.29 -13.03 -19.66
C VAL A 436 0.27 -14.42 -19.32
N MET A 437 -0.25 -15.44 -19.98
CA MET A 437 -0.05 -16.87 -19.68
C MET A 437 0.87 -17.53 -20.72
N ASP A 438 1.82 -18.36 -20.28
CA ASP A 438 2.68 -19.17 -21.15
C ASP A 438 1.88 -20.31 -21.79
N CYS A 439 1.42 -20.12 -23.02
CA CYS A 439 0.66 -21.13 -23.75
C CYS A 439 1.53 -22.37 -24.09
N SER A 440 2.86 -22.30 -24.04
CA SER A 440 3.73 -23.47 -24.26
C SER A 440 3.67 -24.49 -23.10
N LYS A 441 3.04 -24.12 -21.97
CA LYS A 441 2.79 -24.99 -20.80
C LYS A 441 1.35 -25.51 -20.73
N THR A 442 0.55 -25.24 -21.76
CA THR A 442 -0.84 -25.68 -21.89
C THR A 442 -0.95 -26.89 -22.83
N ASP A 443 -2.04 -27.64 -22.71
CA ASP A 443 -2.36 -28.73 -23.64
C ASP A 443 -2.89 -28.17 -24.96
N ASN A 444 -2.00 -27.89 -25.92
CA ASN A 444 -2.35 -27.38 -27.24
C ASN A 444 -3.22 -26.09 -27.18
N GLY A 445 -2.95 -25.23 -26.19
CA GLY A 445 -3.73 -24.03 -25.89
C GLY A 445 -4.72 -24.19 -24.73
N TRP A 446 -5.00 -25.40 -24.24
CA TRP A 446 -6.01 -25.65 -23.21
C TRP A 446 -5.40 -25.84 -21.81
N PHE A 447 -6.06 -25.26 -20.80
CA PHE A 447 -5.73 -25.39 -19.39
C PHE A 447 -7.00 -25.67 -18.58
N GLU A 448 -6.86 -26.15 -17.35
CA GLU A 448 -7.98 -26.33 -16.43
C GLU A 448 -7.86 -25.44 -15.19
N MET A 449 -9.00 -25.14 -14.56
CA MET A 449 -9.07 -24.34 -13.33
C MET A 449 -10.36 -24.61 -12.53
N LYS A 450 -10.35 -24.34 -11.23
CA LYS A 450 -11.51 -24.43 -10.34
C LYS A 450 -11.54 -23.23 -9.39
N GLY A 451 -12.74 -22.75 -9.08
CA GLY A 451 -12.97 -21.64 -8.16
C GLY A 451 -12.67 -22.01 -6.70
N PHE A 452 -12.18 -21.04 -5.93
CA PHE A 452 -11.93 -21.15 -4.51
C PHE A 452 -12.41 -19.89 -3.76
N LEU A 453 -13.32 -20.06 -2.80
CA LEU A 453 -13.97 -18.99 -2.05
C LEU A 453 -13.32 -18.78 -0.68
N TYR A 454 -12.82 -17.57 -0.47
CA TYR A 454 -12.35 -17.05 0.81
C TYR A 454 -13.46 -16.19 1.46
N PRO A 455 -13.58 -16.12 2.81
CA PRO A 455 -12.77 -16.76 3.86
C PRO A 455 -13.18 -18.18 4.21
N TYR A 456 -14.17 -18.75 3.51
CA TYR A 456 -14.72 -20.07 3.81
C TYR A 456 -13.80 -21.25 3.46
N ASN A 457 -12.66 -20.99 2.82
CA ASN A 457 -11.70 -21.97 2.32
C ASN A 457 -12.36 -23.09 1.50
N ARG A 458 -13.35 -22.70 0.69
CA ARG A 458 -14.29 -23.59 0.04
C ARG A 458 -13.98 -23.68 -1.45
N TRP A 459 -13.63 -24.89 -1.91
CA TRP A 459 -13.64 -25.18 -3.33
C TRP A 459 -15.05 -25.06 -3.93
N GLU A 460 -15.09 -24.74 -5.20
CA GLU A 460 -16.23 -25.02 -6.07
C GLU A 460 -16.49 -26.54 -6.16
N ASN A 461 -17.74 -26.93 -6.42
CA ASN A 461 -18.11 -28.33 -6.64
C ASN A 461 -17.43 -28.89 -7.90
N ASP A 462 -17.41 -30.21 -8.06
CA ASP A 462 -16.94 -30.83 -9.30
C ASP A 462 -17.83 -30.46 -10.48
N ILE A 463 -17.18 -30.06 -11.57
CA ILE A 463 -17.78 -29.51 -12.79
C ILE A 463 -17.75 -30.57 -13.88
N HIS A 464 -18.88 -30.75 -14.56
CA HIS A 464 -18.94 -31.52 -15.81
C HIS A 464 -19.12 -30.53 -16.96
N GLN A 465 -17.99 -30.00 -17.47
CA GLN A 465 -18.04 -28.95 -18.48
C GLN A 465 -18.62 -29.47 -19.81
N GLY A 466 -19.54 -28.68 -20.38
CA GLY A 466 -20.15 -28.96 -21.67
C GLY A 466 -19.34 -28.44 -22.85
N ILE A 467 -20.00 -28.32 -24.00
CA ILE A 467 -19.48 -27.62 -25.18
C ILE A 467 -19.55 -26.12 -24.89
N CYS A 468 -18.43 -25.40 -24.93
CA CYS A 468 -18.43 -23.96 -24.71
C CYS A 468 -18.99 -23.22 -25.94
N THR A 469 -19.80 -22.19 -25.68
CA THR A 469 -20.22 -21.23 -26.70
C THR A 469 -19.11 -20.22 -26.98
N GLY A 470 -19.38 -19.21 -27.83
CA GLY A 470 -18.42 -18.15 -28.16
C GLY A 470 -17.62 -18.43 -29.43
N SER A 471 -16.97 -17.38 -29.92
CA SER A 471 -16.30 -17.32 -31.23
C SER A 471 -15.11 -18.27 -31.40
N VAL A 472 -14.50 -18.74 -30.32
CA VAL A 472 -13.37 -19.72 -30.36
C VAL A 472 -13.58 -20.91 -29.40
N GLY A 473 -14.83 -21.14 -28.98
CA GLY A 473 -15.25 -22.24 -28.12
C GLY A 473 -15.33 -23.59 -28.84
N GLY A 474 -16.33 -24.41 -28.48
CA GLY A 474 -16.46 -25.80 -28.87
C GLY A 474 -16.15 -26.78 -27.72
N SER A 475 -15.87 -28.03 -28.06
CA SER A 475 -15.51 -29.08 -27.10
C SER A 475 -14.05 -28.98 -26.69
N ALA A 476 -13.76 -29.15 -25.39
CA ALA A 476 -12.40 -29.37 -24.91
C ALA A 476 -11.85 -30.73 -25.39
N PRO A 477 -10.52 -30.88 -25.60
CA PRO A 477 -9.92 -32.14 -26.04
C PRO A 477 -9.81 -33.21 -24.95
N PHE A 478 -10.14 -32.87 -23.69
CA PHE A 478 -10.16 -33.77 -22.54
C PHE A 478 -11.37 -33.48 -21.64
N GLN A 479 -11.63 -34.38 -20.69
CA GLN A 479 -12.59 -34.18 -19.60
C GLN A 479 -11.84 -33.88 -18.30
N SER A 480 -12.42 -33.02 -17.46
CA SER A 480 -11.96 -32.76 -16.09
C SER A 480 -13.17 -32.58 -15.17
N ILE A 481 -12.92 -32.62 -13.87
CA ILE A 481 -13.84 -32.20 -12.80
C ILE A 481 -13.74 -30.69 -12.53
N ASN A 482 -12.96 -29.97 -13.33
CA ASN A 482 -12.64 -28.55 -13.25
C ASN A 482 -13.16 -27.85 -14.52
N HIS A 483 -13.26 -26.51 -14.51
CA HIS A 483 -13.47 -25.74 -15.74
C HIS A 483 -12.25 -25.91 -16.67
N ILE A 484 -12.47 -25.88 -17.98
CA ILE A 484 -11.46 -26.05 -19.02
C ILE A 484 -11.48 -24.80 -19.91
N GLY A 485 -10.39 -24.03 -19.87
CA GLY A 485 -10.21 -22.77 -20.58
C GLY A 485 -9.10 -22.83 -21.63
N LYS A 486 -8.99 -21.75 -22.40
CA LYS A 486 -8.12 -21.61 -23.57
C LYS A 486 -7.22 -20.39 -23.43
N CYS A 487 -5.93 -20.60 -23.59
CA CYS A 487 -4.89 -19.57 -23.60
C CYS A 487 -5.02 -18.71 -24.86
N GLY A 488 -4.80 -17.39 -24.74
CA GLY A 488 -5.03 -16.47 -25.86
C GLY A 488 -6.49 -16.08 -26.11
N ALA A 489 -7.38 -16.32 -25.13
CA ALA A 489 -8.83 -16.12 -25.27
C ALA A 489 -9.47 -15.47 -24.01
N VAL A 490 -10.71 -15.03 -24.17
CA VAL A 490 -11.62 -14.63 -23.07
C VAL A 490 -12.45 -15.85 -22.67
N ASN A 491 -12.27 -16.31 -21.44
CA ASN A 491 -12.92 -17.50 -20.90
C ASN A 491 -13.94 -17.08 -19.84
N VAL A 492 -15.16 -17.57 -19.93
CA VAL A 492 -16.27 -17.20 -19.04
C VAL A 492 -16.91 -18.46 -18.48
N PHE A 493 -16.96 -18.55 -17.16
CA PHE A 493 -17.43 -19.70 -16.39
C PHE A 493 -18.45 -19.28 -15.33
N HIS A 494 -19.21 -20.24 -14.80
CA HIS A 494 -20.26 -19.99 -13.81
C HIS A 494 -20.09 -20.91 -12.59
N TRP A 495 -20.12 -20.36 -11.37
CA TRP A 495 -19.79 -21.12 -10.16
C TRP A 495 -20.73 -22.32 -9.96
N GLY A 496 -20.15 -23.52 -9.95
CA GLY A 496 -20.85 -24.79 -9.77
C GLY A 496 -21.61 -25.29 -11.00
N ASN A 497 -21.31 -24.78 -12.20
CA ASN A 497 -22.04 -25.10 -13.42
C ASN A 497 -21.09 -25.27 -14.63
N GLY A 498 -21.26 -26.36 -15.39
CA GLY A 498 -20.44 -26.69 -16.56
C GLY A 498 -20.73 -25.89 -17.85
N ALA A 499 -21.55 -24.85 -17.80
CA ALA A 499 -21.71 -23.89 -18.89
C ALA A 499 -20.46 -22.99 -19.00
N CYS A 500 -20.05 -22.70 -20.24
CA CYS A 500 -18.88 -21.87 -20.53
C CYS A 500 -19.04 -21.11 -21.86
N THR A 501 -18.43 -19.93 -21.94
CA THR A 501 -18.25 -19.18 -23.20
C THR A 501 -16.75 -18.92 -23.39
N ILE A 502 -16.22 -19.14 -24.60
CA ILE A 502 -14.83 -18.82 -24.95
C ILE A 502 -14.80 -17.99 -26.25
N ASP A 503 -14.35 -16.75 -26.11
CA ASP A 503 -14.30 -15.74 -27.18
C ASP A 503 -12.86 -15.28 -27.47
N ALA A 504 -12.66 -14.70 -28.66
CA ALA A 504 -11.43 -13.97 -28.97
C ALA A 504 -11.26 -12.69 -28.09
N LEU A 505 -10.02 -12.22 -27.98
CA LEU A 505 -9.57 -11.07 -27.17
C LEU A 505 -9.99 -9.69 -27.71
#